data_AF-A0A1U7GS90-F1
#
_entry.id   AF-A0A1U7GS90-F1
#
_cell.length_a   1.000
_cell.length_b   1.000
_cell.length_c   1.000
_cell.angle_alpha   90.00
_cell.angle_beta   90.00
_cell.angle_gamma   90.00
#
_symmetry.space_group_name_H-M   'P 1'
#
loop_
_entity.id
_entity.type
_entity.pdbx_description
1 polymer ?
#
loop_
_entity_poly.entity_id
_entity_poly.type
_entity_poly.pdbx_seq_one_letter_code
_entity_poly.pdbx_strand_id
1 'polypeptide(L)'
;MSEKKGETWAPLEQVVTKELLKSEVSAWAKRIGVEPKEVHVRPMSRKWGSCSTTGRLTLDSGLTAESADFRREVIVHELVHLKVPNHGPLFRALLKAYLGKSEVGLGRRRVNATSS
;
A
#
# COMPACT_ATOMS: atom_id res chain seq x y z
N MET A 1 -2.82 -14.10 37.05
CA MET A 1 -1.82 -13.20 36.44
C MET A 1 -2.18 -13.08 34.97
N SER A 2 -2.77 -11.96 34.56
CA SER A 2 -3.10 -11.71 33.16
C SER A 2 -2.19 -10.60 32.65
N GLU A 3 -1.26 -10.98 31.79
CA GLU A 3 -0.37 -10.06 31.09
C GLU A 3 -1.21 -9.03 30.31
N LYS A 4 -1.12 -7.77 30.71
CA LYS A 4 -1.61 -6.67 29.89
C LYS A 4 -0.66 -6.54 28.68
N LYS A 5 -1.16 -6.88 27.49
CA LYS A 5 -0.48 -6.55 26.23
C LYS A 5 -0.25 -5.04 26.18
N GLY A 6 1.02 -4.66 26.12
CA GLY A 6 1.49 -3.30 26.24
C GLY A 6 0.82 -2.33 25.27
N GLU A 7 0.45 -1.17 25.82
CA GLU A 7 0.19 0.04 25.04
C GLU A 7 1.46 0.38 24.25
N THR A 8 1.38 0.21 22.93
CA THR A 8 2.44 0.61 22.01
C THR A 8 2.43 2.14 21.91
N TRP A 9 3.33 2.80 22.64
CA TRP A 9 3.67 4.18 22.38
C TRP A 9 4.32 4.26 21.00
N ALA A 10 3.60 4.86 20.04
CA ALA A 10 4.15 5.25 18.75
C ALA A 10 4.24 6.78 18.74
N PRO A 11 5.37 7.37 18.33
CA PRO A 11 5.47 8.80 18.12
C PRO A 11 4.37 9.28 17.15
N LEU A 12 3.68 10.38 17.47
CA LEU A 12 2.60 10.93 16.63
C LEU A 12 3.04 11.20 15.18
N GLU A 13 4.32 11.48 14.97
CA GLU A 13 4.98 11.63 13.67
C GLU A 13 4.92 10.37 12.77
N GLN A 14 4.61 9.20 13.33
CA GLN A 14 4.55 7.93 12.59
C GLN A 14 3.13 7.49 12.22
N VAL A 15 2.09 8.13 12.77
CA VAL A 15 0.69 7.74 12.53
C VAL A 15 -0.03 8.77 11.64
N VAL A 16 -0.54 8.31 10.51
CA VAL A 16 -1.35 9.13 9.58
C VAL A 16 -2.83 8.84 9.69
N THR A 17 -3.70 9.78 9.30
CA THR A 17 -5.14 9.52 9.21
C THR A 17 -5.47 8.67 7.97
N LYS A 18 -6.66 8.04 7.94
CA LYS A 18 -7.14 7.33 6.75
C LYS A 18 -7.32 8.27 5.57
N GLU A 19 -7.70 9.52 5.85
CA GLU A 19 -7.89 10.60 4.90
C GLU A 19 -6.55 11.00 4.28
N LEU A 20 -5.49 11.13 5.10
CA LEU A 20 -4.15 11.39 4.61
C LEU A 20 -3.64 10.22 3.75
N LEU A 21 -3.86 8.97 4.17
CA LEU A 21 -3.53 7.80 3.35
C LEU A 21 -4.26 7.81 1.99
N LYS A 22 -5.55 8.22 1.96
CA LYS A 22 -6.29 8.40 0.71
C LYS A 22 -5.73 9.54 -0.13
N SER A 23 -5.27 10.63 0.48
CA SER A 23 -4.57 11.71 -0.22
C SER A 23 -3.24 11.25 -0.83
N GLU A 24 -2.47 10.41 -0.13
CA GLU A 24 -1.27 9.76 -0.68
C GLU A 24 -1.62 8.92 -1.92
N VAL A 25 -2.70 8.12 -1.86
CA VAL A 25 -3.21 7.36 -3.02
C VAL A 25 -3.54 8.28 -4.19
N SER A 26 -4.26 9.38 -3.95
CA SER A 26 -4.64 10.34 -5.00
C SER A 26 -3.41 10.98 -5.66
N ALA A 27 -2.42 11.39 -4.86
CA ALA A 27 -1.18 11.97 -5.35
C ALA A 27 -0.39 10.99 -6.23
N TRP A 28 -0.27 9.74 -5.79
CA TRP A 28 0.39 8.69 -6.58
C TRP A 28 -0.39 8.28 -7.82
N ALA A 29 -1.72 8.21 -7.74
CA ALA A 29 -2.58 7.92 -8.89
C ALA A 29 -2.38 8.96 -10.00
N LYS A 30 -2.35 10.25 -9.63
CA LYS A 30 -2.03 11.35 -10.56
C LYS A 30 -0.63 11.21 -11.16
N ARG A 31 0.38 10.89 -10.35
CA ARG A 31 1.77 10.72 -10.82
C ARG A 31 1.93 9.54 -11.77
N ILE A 32 1.21 8.44 -11.52
CA ILE A 32 1.26 7.23 -12.35
C ILE A 32 0.38 7.38 -13.60
N GLY A 33 -0.61 8.30 -13.56
CA GLY A 33 -1.59 8.50 -14.61
C GLY A 33 -2.62 7.36 -14.65
N VAL A 34 -3.23 7.07 -13.50
CA VAL A 34 -4.36 6.13 -13.32
C VAL A 34 -5.44 6.78 -12.47
N GLU A 35 -6.66 6.23 -12.55
CA GLU A 35 -7.80 6.69 -11.77
C GLU A 35 -8.50 5.49 -11.11
N PRO A 36 -8.20 5.17 -9.84
CA PRO A 36 -8.97 4.18 -9.10
C PRO A 36 -10.41 4.69 -8.91
N LYS A 37 -11.40 3.82 -9.13
CA LYS A 37 -12.83 4.18 -8.98
C LYS A 37 -13.23 4.32 -7.52
N GLU A 38 -12.66 3.48 -6.66
CA GLU A 38 -12.95 3.43 -5.23
C GLU A 38 -11.67 3.21 -4.44
N VAL A 39 -11.53 3.92 -3.31
CA VAL A 39 -10.40 3.76 -2.38
C VAL A 39 -10.93 3.47 -0.98
N HIS A 40 -10.73 2.25 -0.50
CA HIS A 40 -11.14 1.78 0.81
C HIS A 40 -9.95 1.61 1.75
N VAL A 41 -10.13 1.97 3.02
CA VAL A 41 -9.15 1.73 4.10
C VAL A 41 -9.83 0.99 5.23
N ARG A 42 -9.51 -0.30 5.40
CA ARG A 42 -10.17 -1.20 6.36
C ARG A 42 -9.21 -2.28 6.87
N PRO A 43 -9.47 -2.92 8.02
CA PRO A 43 -8.63 -4.03 8.48
C PRO A 43 -8.61 -5.19 7.48
N MET A 44 -7.43 -5.76 7.24
CA MET A 44 -7.17 -6.91 6.37
C MET A 44 -6.25 -7.91 7.08
N SER A 45 -6.54 -9.20 6.95
CA SER A 45 -5.81 -10.24 7.69
C SER A 45 -4.57 -10.78 6.94
N ARG A 46 -4.59 -10.75 5.60
CA ARG A 46 -3.62 -11.47 4.76
C ARG A 46 -2.66 -10.58 3.98
N LYS A 47 -3.06 -9.35 3.65
CA LYS A 47 -2.35 -8.48 2.71
C LYS A 47 -2.51 -7.03 3.10
N TRP A 48 -1.54 -6.20 2.71
CA TRP A 48 -1.54 -4.76 2.97
C TRP A 48 -2.38 -3.96 1.97
N GLY A 49 -2.61 -4.51 0.78
CA GLY A 49 -3.37 -3.87 -0.28
C GLY A 49 -4.01 -4.87 -1.23
N SER A 50 -4.94 -4.40 -2.03
CA SER A 50 -5.37 -5.05 -3.26
C SER A 50 -6.08 -4.10 -4.21
N CYS A 51 -5.87 -4.32 -5.50
CA CYS A 51 -6.61 -3.69 -6.56
C CYS A 51 -7.42 -4.71 -7.37
N SER A 52 -8.69 -4.42 -7.65
CA SER A 52 -9.48 -5.21 -8.62
C SER A 52 -9.30 -4.68 -10.04
N THR A 53 -9.53 -5.54 -11.02
CA THR A 53 -9.61 -5.16 -12.45
C THR A 53 -10.70 -4.11 -12.72
N THR A 54 -11.71 -4.02 -11.86
CA THR A 54 -12.79 -3.02 -11.96
C THR A 54 -12.42 -1.66 -11.40
N GLY A 55 -11.23 -1.49 -10.79
CA GLY A 55 -10.72 -0.22 -10.28
C GLY A 55 -10.95 0.02 -8.79
N ARG A 56 -11.31 -1.01 -8.01
CA ARG A 56 -11.45 -0.89 -6.55
C ARG A 56 -10.10 -1.14 -5.88
N LEU A 57 -9.56 -0.13 -5.23
CA LEU A 57 -8.36 -0.20 -4.42
C LEU A 57 -8.75 -0.31 -2.93
N THR A 58 -8.23 -1.33 -2.25
CA THR A 58 -8.44 -1.53 -0.80
C THR A 58 -7.08 -1.61 -0.13
N LEU A 59 -6.88 -0.82 0.91
CA LEU A 59 -5.70 -0.80 1.76
C LEU A 59 -6.03 -1.25 3.18
N ASP A 60 -5.06 -1.91 3.81
CA ASP A 60 -5.13 -2.30 5.21
C ASP A 60 -5.03 -1.06 6.11
N SER A 61 -5.91 -0.96 7.11
CA SER A 61 -5.90 0.17 8.03
C SER A 61 -4.64 0.26 8.90
N GLY A 62 -3.88 -0.83 9.06
CA GLY A 62 -2.60 -0.81 9.75
C GLY A 62 -1.53 0.01 9.04
N LEU A 63 -1.68 0.27 7.72
CA LEU A 63 -0.74 1.14 6.98
C LEU A 63 -0.65 2.53 7.59
N THR A 64 -1.67 2.98 8.32
CA THR A 64 -1.64 4.29 8.97
C THR A 64 -0.53 4.41 10.01
N ALA A 65 -0.03 3.30 10.55
CA ALA A 65 1.05 3.28 11.54
C ALA A 65 2.40 2.83 10.95
N GLU A 66 2.46 2.59 9.63
CA GLU A 66 3.68 2.17 8.95
C GLU A 66 4.45 3.38 8.39
N SER A 67 5.74 3.19 8.10
CA SER A 67 6.60 4.25 7.56
C SER A 67 6.08 4.78 6.20
N ALA A 68 6.40 6.03 5.89
CA ALA A 68 6.04 6.65 4.60
C ALA A 68 6.56 5.84 3.40
N ASP A 69 7.77 5.28 3.51
CA ASP A 69 8.36 4.44 2.45
C ASP A 69 7.56 3.14 2.25
N PHE A 70 7.12 2.50 3.34
CA PHE A 70 6.32 1.28 3.24
C PHE A 70 4.92 1.57 2.69
N ARG A 71 4.26 2.65 3.14
CA ARG A 71 2.98 3.09 2.58
C ARG A 71 3.10 3.37 1.09
N ARG A 72 4.14 4.10 0.68
CA ARG A 72 4.45 4.39 -0.73
C ARG A 72 4.60 3.11 -1.54
N GLU A 73 5.34 2.13 -1.04
CA GLU A 73 5.53 0.85 -1.74
C GLU A 73 4.20 0.15 -2.01
N VAL A 74 3.37 -0.01 -0.97
CA VAL A 74 2.06 -0.67 -1.09
C VAL A 74 1.13 0.10 -2.03
N ILE A 75 1.04 1.42 -1.88
CA ILE A 75 0.19 2.27 -2.73
C ILE A 75 0.60 2.15 -4.21
N VAL A 76 1.89 2.29 -4.50
CA VAL A 76 2.40 2.21 -5.88
C VAL A 76 2.19 0.81 -6.46
N HIS A 77 2.38 -0.25 -5.66
CA HIS A 77 2.09 -1.63 -6.08
C HIS A 77 0.65 -1.80 -6.56
N GLU A 78 -0.33 -1.39 -5.74
CA GLU A 78 -1.73 -1.54 -6.09
C GLU A 78 -2.17 -0.64 -7.25
N LEU A 79 -1.60 0.56 -7.37
CA LEU A 79 -1.92 1.46 -8.48
C LEU A 79 -1.32 0.99 -9.81
N VAL A 80 -0.15 0.34 -9.80
CA VAL A 80 0.43 -0.23 -11.03
C VAL A 80 -0.43 -1.39 -11.57
N HIS A 81 -1.14 -2.13 -10.70
CA HIS A 81 -2.09 -3.17 -11.13
C HIS A 81 -3.21 -2.63 -12.02
N LEU A 82 -3.56 -1.34 -11.93
CA LEU A 82 -4.52 -0.70 -12.83
C LEU A 82 -4.01 -0.56 -14.26
N LYS A 83 -2.68 -0.58 -14.48
CA LYS A 83 -2.06 -0.55 -15.82
C LYS A 83 -1.65 -1.93 -16.28
N VAL A 84 -1.10 -2.74 -15.37
CA VAL A 84 -0.47 -4.02 -15.68
C VAL A 84 -0.92 -5.04 -14.62
N PRO A 85 -1.90 -5.91 -14.93
CA PRO A 85 -2.51 -6.80 -13.93
C PRO A 85 -1.60 -7.94 -13.46
N ASN A 86 -0.54 -8.22 -14.22
CA ASN A 86 0.35 -9.34 -14.00
C ASN A 86 1.74 -8.86 -13.57
N HIS A 87 2.35 -9.56 -12.62
CA HIS A 87 3.67 -9.24 -12.04
C HIS A 87 4.87 -9.58 -12.96
N GLY A 88 4.69 -9.43 -14.27
CA GLY A 88 5.70 -9.70 -15.30
C GLY A 88 6.82 -8.64 -15.36
N PRO A 89 7.70 -8.73 -16.37
CA PRO A 89 8.82 -7.79 -16.53
C PRO A 89 8.38 -6.31 -16.58
N LEU A 90 7.28 -6.01 -17.26
CA LEU A 90 6.74 -4.65 -17.35
C LEU A 90 6.32 -4.09 -15.99
N PHE A 91 5.64 -4.90 -15.17
CA PHE A 91 5.23 -4.50 -13.83
C PHE A 91 6.45 -4.15 -12.96
N ARG A 92 7.49 -4.99 -12.98
CA ARG A 92 8.73 -4.76 -12.23
C ARG A 92 9.47 -3.51 -12.70
N ALA A 93 9.49 -3.26 -14.01
CA ALA A 93 10.08 -2.06 -14.57
C ALA A 93 9.36 -0.79 -14.10
N LEU A 94 8.02 -0.78 -14.11
CA LEU A 94 7.22 0.35 -13.61
C LEU A 94 7.43 0.58 -12.11
N LEU A 95 7.40 -0.48 -11.29
CA LEU A 95 7.69 -0.37 -9.87
C LEU A 95 9.05 0.26 -9.62
N LYS A 96 10.09 -0.25 -10.30
CA LYS A 96 11.46 0.28 -10.17
C LYS A 96 11.53 1.76 -10.58
N ALA A 97 10.83 2.15 -11.65
CA ALA A 97 10.79 3.53 -12.12
C ALA A 97 10.12 4.48 -11.10
N TYR A 98 9.03 4.05 -10.45
CA TYR A 98 8.32 4.88 -9.48
C TYR A 98 8.93 4.89 -8.08
N LEU A 99 9.55 3.78 -7.66
CA LEU A 99 10.13 3.63 -6.32
C LEU A 99 11.59 4.09 -6.25
N GLY A 100 12.36 3.96 -7.32
CA GLY A 100 13.79 4.29 -7.32
C GLY A 100 14.65 3.22 -6.63
N LYS A 101 15.84 3.59 -6.17
CA LYS A 101 16.79 2.69 -5.45
C LYS A 101 16.43 2.53 -3.95
N SER A 102 15.16 2.45 -3.59
CA SER A 102 14.78 2.10 -2.23
C SER A 102 14.95 0.59 -2.07
N GLU A 103 15.80 0.14 -1.14
CA GLU A 103 15.91 -1.28 -0.82
C GLU A 103 14.55 -1.78 -0.33
N VAL A 104 14.02 -2.80 -1.01
CA VAL A 104 12.70 -3.38 -0.73
C VAL A 104 12.78 -4.16 0.58
N GLY A 105 12.48 -3.49 1.68
CA GLY A 105 12.31 -4.11 2.99
C GLY A 105 10.91 -4.70 3.11
N LEU A 106 10.68 -5.89 2.56
CA LEU A 106 9.40 -6.61 2.76
C LEU A 106 9.18 -6.84 4.26
N GLY A 107 8.25 -6.10 4.85
CA GLY A 107 7.78 -6.33 6.22
C GLY A 107 7.18 -7.74 6.41
N ARG A 108 6.91 -8.10 7.67
CA ARG A 108 6.48 -9.45 8.12
C ARG A 108 5.24 -10.03 7.38
N ARG A 109 4.43 -9.21 6.71
CA ARG A 109 3.40 -9.64 5.74
C ARG A 109 3.84 -9.24 4.34
N ARG A 110 3.86 -10.22 3.42
CA ARG A 110 4.20 -10.01 2.00
C ARG A 110 3.39 -8.85 1.39
N VAL A 111 4.10 -7.91 0.76
CA VAL A 111 3.54 -7.01 -0.28
C VAL A 111 3.38 -7.82 -1.57
N ASN A 112 2.52 -8.85 -1.60
CA ASN A 112 2.49 -9.74 -2.75
C ASN A 112 1.15 -10.45 -3.00
N ALA A 113 0.80 -10.40 -4.29
CA ALA A 113 0.51 -11.54 -5.16
C ALA A 113 -0.83 -12.26 -5.00
N THR A 114 -1.84 -11.79 -5.74
CA THR A 114 -2.75 -12.68 -6.48
C THR A 114 -3.09 -12.05 -7.83
N SER A 115 -2.31 -12.38 -8.86
CA SER A 115 -2.84 -12.48 -10.23
C SER A 115 -3.39 -13.90 -10.35
N SER A 116 -4.68 -14.03 -10.61
CA SER A 116 -5.23 -15.11 -11.42
C SER A 116 -6.01 -14.44 -12.53
#